data_AF-X1QQ99-F1
#
_entry.id   AF-X1QQ99-F1
#
_cell.length_a   1.000
_cell.length_b   1.000
_cell.length_c   1.000
_cell.angle_alpha   90.00
_cell.angle_beta   90.00
_cell.angle_gamma   90.00
#
_symmetry.space_group_name_H-M   'P 1'
#
loop_
_entity.id
_entity.type
_entity.pdbx_description
1 polymer ?
#
loop_
_entity_poly.entity_id
_entity_poly.type
_entity_poly.pdbx_seq_one_letter_code
_entity_poly.pdbx_strand_id
1 'polypeptide(L)'
;MVNKNKKIVESVPNYSEGTDGDKIERIVAEIKNTPETNIVDIQYDSDYNRAVITFVGSPEAVLKANIAAAKKAIDLIDMNNHEGQHPRIGAIDVVPFIPAQNITIEECIELSKQFAEEMAKE
;
A
#
# COMPACT_ATOMS: atom_id res chain seq x y z
N MET A 1 -10.68 26.41 7.35
CA MET A 1 -9.86 26.24 8.57
C MET A 1 -9.20 24.87 8.49
N VAL A 2 -7.87 24.78 8.53
CA VAL A 2 -7.18 23.47 8.60
C VAL A 2 -7.41 22.92 10.01
N ASN A 3 -8.06 21.75 10.10
CA ASN A 3 -8.32 21.12 11.40
C ASN A 3 -6.98 20.64 11.98
N LYS A 4 -6.43 21.38 12.96
CA LYS A 4 -5.13 21.11 13.57
C LYS A 4 -5.05 19.76 14.30
N ASN A 5 -6.18 19.07 14.51
CA ASN A 5 -6.26 17.76 15.16
C ASN A 5 -6.47 16.59 14.18
N LYS A 6 -6.42 16.83 12.85
CA LYS A 6 -6.57 15.76 11.87
C LYS A 6 -5.40 14.77 12.00
N LYS A 7 -5.71 13.48 12.14
CA LYS A 7 -4.74 12.39 12.11
C LYS A 7 -4.40 12.03 10.67
N ILE A 8 -3.11 11.94 10.35
CA ILE A 8 -2.62 11.53 9.04
C ILE A 8 -1.61 10.40 9.23
N VAL A 9 -1.80 9.35 8.46
CA VAL A 9 -0.89 8.21 8.33
C VAL A 9 -0.33 8.22 6.91
N GLU A 10 0.97 7.96 6.78
CA GLU A 10 1.61 7.63 5.51
C GLU A 10 1.72 6.11 5.38
N SER A 11 1.56 5.61 4.17
CA SER A 11 1.86 4.21 3.85
C SER A 11 2.64 4.13 2.54
N VAL A 12 3.56 3.17 2.52
CA VAL A 12 4.51 2.95 1.42
C VAL A 12 4.52 1.47 1.01
N PRO A 13 3.37 0.87 0.63
CA PRO A 13 3.32 -0.54 0.25
C PRO A 13 4.21 -0.83 -0.96
N ASN A 14 4.74 -2.05 -1.01
CA ASN A 14 5.56 -2.52 -2.12
C ASN A 14 4.93 -3.73 -2.78
N TYR A 15 4.87 -3.68 -4.11
CA TYR A 15 4.27 -4.71 -4.94
C TYR A 15 5.31 -5.30 -5.88
N SER A 16 5.29 -6.62 -6.03
CA SER A 16 6.18 -7.36 -6.94
C SER A 16 5.65 -7.29 -8.37
N GLU A 17 5.59 -6.08 -8.90
CA GLU A 17 5.27 -5.75 -10.29
C GLU A 17 5.85 -4.37 -10.60
N GLY A 18 6.67 -4.28 -11.63
CA GLY A 18 7.30 -3.04 -12.09
C GLY A 18 7.40 -2.91 -13.61
N THR A 19 6.74 -3.82 -14.34
CA THR A 19 6.83 -3.91 -15.80
C THR A 19 5.47 -3.64 -16.45
N ASP A 20 4.42 -4.26 -15.95
CA ASP A 20 3.05 -4.11 -16.45
C ASP A 20 2.37 -2.89 -15.80
N GLY A 21 2.38 -1.77 -16.54
CA GLY A 21 1.76 -0.51 -16.11
C GLY A 21 0.26 -0.62 -15.87
N ASP A 22 -0.46 -1.47 -16.60
CA ASP A 22 -1.91 -1.63 -16.45
C ASP A 22 -2.25 -2.30 -15.11
N LYS A 23 -1.46 -3.29 -14.69
CA LYS A 23 -1.61 -3.89 -13.36
C LYS A 23 -1.33 -2.89 -12.26
N ILE A 24 -0.26 -2.10 -12.39
CA ILE A 24 0.11 -1.06 -11.42
C ILE A 24 -1.00 -0.01 -11.32
N GLU A 25 -1.54 0.46 -12.44
CA GLU A 25 -2.64 1.42 -12.45
C GLU A 25 -3.88 0.88 -11.74
N ARG A 26 -4.22 -0.39 -11.94
CA ARG A 26 -5.36 -1.05 -11.27
C ARG A 26 -5.15 -1.16 -9.76
N ILE A 27 -3.93 -1.44 -9.29
CA ILE A 27 -3.61 -1.45 -7.85
C ILE A 27 -3.71 -0.02 -7.29
N VAL A 28 -3.12 0.96 -7.96
CA VAL A 28 -3.18 2.38 -7.59
C VAL A 28 -4.62 2.90 -7.55
N ALA A 29 -5.49 2.42 -8.44
CA ALA A 29 -6.89 2.82 -8.51
C ALA A 29 -7.65 2.47 -7.21
N GLU A 30 -7.37 1.33 -6.58
CA GLU A 30 -7.99 0.95 -5.29
C GLU A 30 -7.65 1.98 -4.19
N ILE A 31 -6.41 2.49 -4.20
CA ILE A 31 -5.99 3.54 -3.28
C ILE A 31 -6.71 4.86 -3.63
N LYS A 32 -6.58 5.33 -4.88
CA LYS A 32 -7.19 6.60 -5.34
C LYS A 32 -8.71 6.66 -5.12
N ASN A 33 -9.41 5.54 -5.28
CA ASN A 33 -10.85 5.46 -5.12
C ASN A 33 -11.30 5.34 -3.66
N THR A 34 -10.37 5.08 -2.73
CA THR A 34 -10.66 5.08 -1.30
C THR A 34 -10.74 6.52 -0.78
N PRO A 35 -11.91 6.98 -0.29
CA PRO A 35 -12.06 8.34 0.22
C PRO A 35 -11.06 8.67 1.33
N GLU A 36 -10.65 9.94 1.41
CA GLU A 36 -9.68 10.45 2.37
C GLU A 36 -8.24 9.94 2.23
N THR A 37 -7.90 9.32 1.11
CA THR A 37 -6.51 9.08 0.71
C THR A 37 -6.04 10.09 -0.33
N ASN A 38 -4.73 10.30 -0.40
CA ASN A 38 -4.06 11.07 -1.45
C ASN A 38 -2.77 10.34 -1.83
N ILE A 39 -2.59 10.07 -3.12
CA ILE A 39 -1.32 9.59 -3.65
C ILE A 39 -0.29 10.72 -3.53
N VAL A 40 0.87 10.41 -2.98
CA VAL A 40 2.04 11.29 -2.92
C VAL A 40 3.00 10.96 -4.05
N ASP A 41 3.28 9.68 -4.26
CA ASP A 41 4.21 9.22 -5.29
C ASP A 41 3.90 7.79 -5.75
N ILE A 42 4.28 7.48 -6.99
CA ILE A 42 4.20 6.13 -7.57
C ILE A 42 5.50 5.90 -8.33
N GLN A 43 6.32 5.00 -7.82
CA GLN A 43 7.60 4.63 -8.44
C GLN A 43 7.55 3.16 -8.80
N TYR A 44 7.94 2.82 -10.01
CA TYR A 44 8.12 1.42 -10.42
C TYR A 44 9.20 1.32 -11.47
N ASP A 45 9.88 0.18 -11.49
CA ASP A 45 11.01 -0.08 -12.36
C ASP A 45 11.02 -1.54 -12.82
N SER A 46 11.33 -1.75 -14.11
CA SER A 46 11.31 -3.07 -14.74
C SER A 46 12.54 -3.92 -14.38
N ASP A 47 13.69 -3.31 -14.07
CA ASP A 47 14.89 -4.07 -13.71
C ASP A 47 14.72 -4.70 -12.31
N TYR A 48 14.18 -3.94 -11.36
CA TYR A 48 13.80 -4.44 -10.04
C TYR A 48 12.51 -5.26 -10.06
N ASN A 49 11.65 -5.05 -11.07
CA ASN A 49 10.28 -5.52 -11.18
C ASN A 49 9.47 -5.30 -9.89
N ARG A 50 9.48 -4.05 -9.43
CA ARG A 50 8.86 -3.65 -8.17
C ARG A 50 8.23 -2.27 -8.29
N ALA A 51 7.05 -2.12 -7.69
CA ALA A 51 6.38 -0.84 -7.50
C ALA A 51 6.36 -0.46 -6.02
N VAL A 52 6.61 0.81 -5.76
CA VAL A 52 6.53 1.47 -4.46
C VAL A 52 5.52 2.58 -4.60
N ILE A 53 4.41 2.49 -3.88
CA ILE A 53 3.35 3.49 -3.91
C ILE A 53 3.36 4.22 -2.57
N THR A 54 3.54 5.54 -2.58
CA THR A 54 3.50 6.37 -1.37
C THR A 54 2.18 7.12 -1.34
N PHE A 55 1.43 7.00 -0.26
CA PHE A 55 0.17 7.72 -0.09
C PHE A 55 -0.10 8.05 1.37
N VAL A 56 -0.96 9.05 1.58
CA VAL A 56 -1.34 9.52 2.91
C VAL A 56 -2.85 9.59 3.06
N GLY A 57 -3.35 9.46 4.27
CA GLY A 57 -4.78 9.59 4.54
C GLY A 57 -5.14 9.53 6.02
N SER A 58 -6.45 9.48 6.31
CA SER A 58 -6.91 9.16 7.67
C SER A 58 -6.54 7.72 8.04
N PRO A 59 -6.38 7.38 9.34
CA PRO A 59 -5.97 6.04 9.76
C PRO A 59 -6.83 4.91 9.16
N GLU A 60 -8.15 5.08 9.21
CA GLU A 60 -9.11 4.11 8.68
C GLU A 60 -9.06 4.03 7.15
N ALA A 61 -8.92 5.17 6.46
CA ALA A 61 -8.83 5.21 5.00
C ALA A 61 -7.55 4.51 4.50
N VAL A 62 -6.41 4.74 5.16
CA VAL A 62 -5.14 4.10 4.79
C VAL A 62 -5.21 2.58 4.97
N LEU A 63 -5.82 2.10 6.07
CA LEU A 63 -6.05 0.68 6.28
C LEU A 63 -6.92 0.07 5.17
N LYS A 64 -8.07 0.67 4.87
CA LYS A 64 -8.98 0.19 3.81
C LYS A 64 -8.32 0.17 2.43
N ALA A 65 -7.61 1.24 2.09
CA ALA A 65 -6.91 1.36 0.82
C ALA A 65 -5.83 0.28 0.66
N ASN A 66 -5.02 0.06 1.70
CA ASN A 66 -4.01 -1.00 1.69
C ASN A 66 -4.64 -2.39 1.52
N ILE A 67 -5.73 -2.69 2.22
CA ILE A 67 -6.44 -3.98 2.07
C ILE A 67 -6.94 -4.15 0.64
N ALA A 68 -7.64 -3.16 0.08
CA ALA A 68 -8.19 -3.24 -1.28
C ALA A 68 -7.08 -3.39 -2.34
N ALA A 69 -6.02 -2.58 -2.24
CA ALA A 69 -4.88 -2.63 -3.13
C ALA A 69 -4.12 -3.96 -3.01
N ALA A 70 -3.96 -4.50 -1.81
CA ALA A 70 -3.32 -5.80 -1.59
C ALA A 70 -4.13 -6.95 -2.20
N LYS A 71 -5.45 -7.01 -1.98
CA LYS A 71 -6.32 -8.01 -2.63
C LYS A 71 -6.24 -7.90 -4.16
N LYS A 72 -6.25 -6.67 -4.69
CA LYS A 72 -6.07 -6.45 -6.13
C LYS A 72 -4.72 -6.93 -6.64
N ALA A 73 -3.65 -6.71 -5.89
CA ALA A 73 -2.33 -7.20 -6.25
C ALA A 73 -2.26 -8.74 -6.27
N ILE A 74 -2.88 -9.42 -5.30
CA ILE A 74 -2.98 -10.89 -5.26
C ILE A 74 -3.68 -11.42 -6.52
N ASP A 75 -4.76 -10.77 -6.97
CA ASP A 75 -5.49 -11.16 -8.19
C ASP A 75 -4.64 -11.04 -9.47
N LEU A 76 -3.68 -10.10 -9.50
CA LEU A 76 -3.00 -9.67 -10.72
C LEU A 76 -1.57 -10.18 -10.86
N ILE A 77 -0.91 -10.46 -9.74
CA ILE A 77 0.52 -10.77 -9.70
C ILE A 77 0.69 -12.26 -9.43
N ASP A 78 1.10 -13.00 -10.46
CA ASP A 78 1.47 -14.40 -10.33
C ASP A 78 2.94 -14.53 -9.93
N MET A 79 3.17 -14.82 -8.65
CA MET A 79 4.52 -14.98 -8.10
C MET A 79 5.28 -16.21 -8.61
N ASN A 80 4.60 -17.19 -9.23
CA ASN A 80 5.28 -18.36 -9.83
C ASN A 80 6.10 -17.97 -11.06
N ASN A 81 5.71 -16.89 -11.73
CA ASN A 81 6.34 -16.40 -12.96
C ASN A 81 7.04 -15.05 -12.75
N HIS A 82 7.02 -14.49 -11.54
CA HIS A 82 7.62 -13.20 -11.25
C HIS A 82 9.15 -13.28 -11.18
N GLU A 83 9.83 -12.51 -12.02
CA GLU A 83 11.29 -12.36 -12.05
C GLU A 83 11.69 -10.88 -11.90
N GLY A 84 12.72 -10.58 -11.11
CA GLY A 84 13.20 -9.22 -10.87
C GLY A 84 14.45 -9.22 -9.98
N GLN A 85 15.27 -8.18 -10.07
CA GLN A 85 16.52 -8.08 -9.30
C GLN A 85 16.28 -7.82 -7.81
N HIS A 86 15.13 -7.25 -7.44
CA HIS A 86 14.82 -6.97 -6.04
C HIS A 86 14.43 -8.25 -5.31
N PRO A 87 15.03 -8.57 -4.14
CA PRO A 87 14.55 -9.65 -3.28
C PRO A 87 13.07 -9.42 -2.91
N ARG A 88 12.27 -10.49 -2.95
CA ARG A 88 10.82 -10.43 -2.69
C ARG A 88 10.30 -11.74 -2.11
N ILE A 89 9.33 -11.64 -1.20
CA ILE A 89 8.68 -12.80 -0.58
C ILE A 89 7.23 -13.02 -1.03
N GLY A 90 6.58 -12.02 -1.64
CA GLY A 90 5.18 -12.13 -2.08
C GLY A 90 4.75 -11.06 -3.08
N ALA A 91 3.53 -11.18 -3.60
CA ALA A 91 2.92 -10.19 -4.50
C ALA A 91 2.85 -8.79 -3.86
N ILE A 92 2.62 -8.77 -2.55
CA ILE A 92 2.82 -7.62 -1.67
C ILE A 92 3.98 -7.99 -0.74
N ASP A 93 5.06 -7.22 -0.80
CA ASP A 93 6.29 -7.55 -0.06
C ASP A 93 6.30 -6.95 1.34
N VAL A 94 5.87 -5.68 1.46
CA VAL A 94 5.75 -4.98 2.74
C VAL A 94 4.65 -3.92 2.65
N VAL A 95 3.95 -3.70 3.77
CA VAL A 95 2.93 -2.65 3.93
C VAL A 95 3.18 -1.89 5.24
N PRO A 96 3.97 -0.81 5.22
CA PRO A 96 4.26 -0.02 6.41
C PRO A 96 3.15 1.01 6.69
N PHE A 97 2.89 1.28 7.97
CA PHE A 97 2.04 2.38 8.43
C PHE A 97 2.92 3.33 9.25
N ILE A 98 3.14 4.55 8.74
CA ILE A 98 4.09 5.53 9.29
C ILE A 98 3.30 6.72 9.89
N PRO A 99 3.62 7.14 11.13
CA PRO A 99 2.97 8.29 11.73
C PRO A 99 3.40 9.59 11.04
N ALA A 100 2.45 10.33 10.47
CA ALA A 100 2.72 11.58 9.75
C ALA A 100 2.23 12.83 10.51
N GLN A 101 0.98 12.83 10.99
CA GLN A 101 0.44 13.98 11.73
C GLN A 101 -0.54 13.54 12.82
N ASN A 102 -0.36 14.04 14.05
CA ASN A 102 -1.27 13.86 15.19
C ASN A 102 -1.66 12.40 15.51
N ILE A 103 -0.84 11.44 15.11
CA ILE A 103 -1.04 10.01 15.36
C ILE A 103 0.21 9.43 16.02
N THR A 104 0.03 8.51 16.96
CA THR A 104 1.16 7.87 17.64
C THR A 104 1.64 6.62 16.91
N ILE A 105 2.83 6.14 17.26
CA ILE A 105 3.37 4.88 16.75
C ILE A 105 2.48 3.71 17.19
N GLU A 106 1.93 3.73 18.40
CA GLU A 106 1.05 2.68 18.92
C GLU A 106 -0.21 2.53 18.07
N GLU A 107 -0.78 3.64 17.61
CA GLU A 107 -1.92 3.61 16.68
C GLU A 107 -1.53 3.02 15.32
N CYS A 108 -0.34 3.33 14.79
CA CYS A 108 0.16 2.72 13.55
C CYS A 108 0.46 1.22 13.70
N ILE A 109 0.95 0.78 14.87
CA ILE A 109 1.13 -0.64 15.19
C ILE A 109 -0.23 -1.36 15.20
N GLU A 110 -1.28 -0.71 15.70
CA GLU A 110 -2.62 -1.29 15.70
C GLU A 110 -3.17 -1.42 14.27
N LEU A 111 -2.97 -0.43 13.40
CA LEU A 111 -3.32 -0.54 11.98
C LEU A 111 -2.59 -1.68 11.28
N SER A 112 -1.30 -1.90 11.56
CA SER A 112 -0.54 -2.98 10.94
C SER A 112 -1.03 -4.37 11.35
N LYS A 113 -1.45 -4.53 12.62
CA LYS A 113 -2.08 -5.77 13.10
C LYS A 113 -3.42 -6.02 12.42
N GLN A 114 -4.28 -5.00 12.34
CA GLN A 114 -5.59 -5.12 11.67
C GLN A 114 -5.44 -5.46 10.19
N PHE A 115 -4.46 -4.84 9.51
CA PHE A 115 -4.12 -5.18 8.14
C PHE A 115 -3.71 -6.66 8.02
N ALA A 116 -2.79 -7.11 8.88
CA ALA A 116 -2.32 -8.49 8.87
C ALA A 116 -3.44 -9.51 9.18
N GLU A 117 -4.30 -9.22 10.15
CA GLU A 117 -5.45 -10.07 10.49
C GLU A 117 -6.44 -10.21 9.32
N GLU A 118 -6.68 -9.13 8.57
CA GLU A 118 -7.56 -9.18 7.41
C GLU A 118 -6.91 -9.94 6.25
N MET A 119 -5.64 -9.66 5.95
CA MET A 119 -4.93 -10.32 4.84
C MET A 119 -4.67 -11.81 5.10
N ALA A 120 -4.61 -12.26 6.36
CA ALA A 120 -4.45 -13.67 6.71
C ALA A 120 -5.71 -14.53 6.40
N LYS A 121 -6.84 -13.91 6.04
CA LYS A 121 -8.09 -14.61 5.69
C LYS A 121 -8.25 -14.84 4.17
N GLU A 122 -7.41 -14.21 3.37
CA GLU A 122 -7.33 -14.41 1.91
C GLU A 122 -6.54 -15.67 1.57
#